data_AF-A0A978SWC5-F1
#
_entry.id   AF-A0A978SWC5-F1
#
_cell.length_a   1.000
_cell.length_b   1.000
_cell.length_c   1.000
_cell.angle_alpha   90.00
_cell.angle_beta   90.00
_cell.angle_gamma   90.00
#
_symmetry.space_group_name_H-M   'P 1'
#
loop_
_entity.id
_entity.type
_entity.pdbx_description
1 polymer ?
#
loop_
_entity_poly.entity_id
_entity_poly.type
_entity_poly.pdbx_seq_one_letter_code
_entity_poly.pdbx_strand_id
1 'polypeptide(L)'
;MADITVAQLAAKIPAGDSVKTWWEDAADLPVDAPLNEFLAKTLKAAYEAAVAANANLAAGSRIDGYPEPINGAVTTDPETGIMAFISTLSVRTLVPVNFNSNISPLV
;
A
#
# COMPACT_ATOMS: atom_id res chain seq x y z
N MET A 1 -5.68 -5.66 -18.29
CA MET A 1 -6.44 -5.34 -17.07
C MET A 1 -5.82 -4.07 -16.52
N ALA A 2 -6.62 -3.05 -16.20
CA ALA A 2 -6.09 -1.83 -15.63
C ALA A 2 -5.79 -2.07 -14.14
N ASP A 3 -4.67 -1.54 -13.65
CA ASP A 3 -4.38 -1.48 -12.21
C ASP A 3 -5.44 -0.62 -11.49
N ILE A 4 -5.39 -0.58 -10.16
CA ILE A 4 -6.26 0.29 -9.36
C ILE A 4 -6.08 1.76 -9.75
N THR A 5 -7.18 2.50 -9.77
CA THR A 5 -7.17 3.96 -9.94
C THR A 5 -6.86 4.66 -8.62
N VAL A 6 -6.37 5.90 -8.69
CA VAL A 6 -6.15 6.76 -7.51
C VAL A 6 -7.44 6.90 -6.67
N ALA A 7 -8.60 7.00 -7.32
CA ALA A 7 -9.89 7.06 -6.63
C ALA A 7 -10.20 5.76 -5.84
N GLN A 8 -9.88 4.59 -6.42
CA GLN A 8 -10.07 3.31 -5.73
C GLN A 8 -9.11 3.14 -4.54
N LEU A 9 -7.88 3.66 -4.66
CA LEU A 9 -6.92 3.72 -3.56
C LEU A 9 -7.41 4.63 -2.43
N ALA A 10 -7.75 5.89 -2.73
CA ALA A 10 -8.19 6.87 -1.72
C ALA A 10 -9.45 6.41 -0.97
N ALA A 11 -10.35 5.68 -1.64
CA ALA A 11 -11.53 5.09 -1.02
C ALA A 11 -11.22 4.09 0.11
N LYS A 12 -10.01 3.51 0.16
CA LYS A 12 -9.56 2.58 1.20
C LYS A 12 -8.83 3.25 2.36
N ILE A 13 -8.49 4.53 2.25
CA ILE A 13 -7.92 5.29 3.36
C ILE A 13 -9.08 5.81 4.24
N PRO A 14 -8.99 5.72 5.58
CA PRO A 14 -10.02 6.23 6.49
C PRO A 14 -10.37 7.70 6.23
N ALA A 15 -11.65 8.05 6.40
CA ALA A 15 -12.10 9.43 6.29
C ALA A 15 -11.48 10.29 7.42
N GLY A 16 -11.03 11.49 7.07
CA GLY A 16 -10.34 12.40 8.00
C GLY A 16 -8.85 12.12 8.17
N ASP A 17 -8.30 11.07 7.53
CA ASP A 17 -6.86 10.86 7.47
C ASP A 17 -6.23 11.83 6.46
N SER A 18 -5.17 12.55 6.86
CA SER A 18 -4.49 13.53 6.01
C SER A 18 -3.85 12.92 4.75
N VAL A 19 -3.51 11.62 4.79
CA VAL A 19 -3.02 10.89 3.60
C VAL A 19 -4.14 10.73 2.56
N LYS A 20 -5.41 10.64 2.99
CA LYS A 20 -6.54 10.57 2.06
C LYS A 20 -6.70 11.89 1.30
N THR A 21 -6.72 13.01 2.02
CA THR A 21 -6.80 14.36 1.44
C THR A 21 -5.68 14.59 0.44
N TRP A 22 -4.47 14.12 0.73
CA TRP A 22 -3.34 14.18 -0.20
C TRP A 22 -3.63 13.48 -1.54
N TRP A 23 -4.16 12.26 -1.50
CA TRP A 23 -4.48 11.49 -2.71
C TRP A 23 -5.66 12.06 -3.50
N GLU A 24 -6.60 12.75 -2.82
CA GLU A 24 -7.77 13.35 -3.46
C GLU A 24 -7.45 14.71 -4.11
N ASP A 25 -6.59 15.52 -3.49
CA ASP A 25 -6.31 16.91 -3.92
C ASP A 25 -4.93 17.10 -4.59
N ALA A 26 -4.07 16.07 -4.58
CA ALA A 26 -2.65 16.17 -5.01
C ALA A 26 -1.90 17.33 -4.32
N ALA A 27 -2.23 17.58 -3.06
CA ALA A 27 -1.68 18.67 -2.25
C ALA A 27 -0.21 18.42 -1.84
N ASP A 28 0.38 19.37 -1.10
CA ASP A 28 1.67 19.14 -0.44
C ASP A 28 1.59 17.94 0.51
N LEU A 29 2.71 17.20 0.65
CA LEU A 29 2.81 16.04 1.56
C LEU A 29 2.27 16.40 2.96
N PRO A 30 1.45 15.54 3.58
CA PRO A 30 0.86 15.84 4.88
C PRO A 30 1.94 16.12 5.93
N VAL A 31 1.96 17.33 6.48
CA VAL A 31 2.94 17.74 7.51
C VAL A 31 2.82 16.92 8.79
N ASP A 32 1.63 16.36 9.05
CA ASP A 32 1.33 15.61 10.28
C ASP A 32 1.55 14.10 10.14
N ALA A 33 1.89 13.59 8.95
CA ALA A 33 2.20 12.18 8.73
C ALA A 33 3.68 12.01 8.35
N PRO A 34 4.50 11.33 9.18
CA PRO A 34 5.86 11.02 8.78
C PRO A 34 5.87 10.13 7.53
N LEU A 35 6.92 10.23 6.71
CA LEU A 35 7.00 9.57 5.40
C LEU A 35 6.78 8.04 5.48
N ASN A 36 7.25 7.40 6.54
CA ASN A 36 7.03 5.97 6.76
C ASN A 36 5.53 5.62 6.94
N GLU A 37 4.79 6.44 7.68
CA GLU A 37 3.34 6.26 7.89
C GLU A 37 2.57 6.52 6.60
N PHE A 38 2.94 7.57 5.86
CA PHE A 38 2.36 7.87 4.55
C PHE A 38 2.51 6.67 3.58
N LEU A 39 3.73 6.13 3.46
CA LEU A 39 4.01 4.98 2.60
C LEU A 39 3.28 3.72 3.08
N ALA A 40 3.26 3.47 4.39
CA ALA A 40 2.59 2.30 4.95
C ALA A 40 1.08 2.32 4.69
N LYS A 41 0.41 3.46 4.95
CA LYS A 41 -1.02 3.64 4.68
C LYS A 41 -1.34 3.48 3.20
N THR A 42 -0.52 4.09 2.34
CA THR A 42 -0.68 3.99 0.88
C THR A 42 -0.60 2.55 0.39
N LEU A 43 0.42 1.80 0.81
CA LEU A 43 0.62 0.41 0.36
C LEU A 43 -0.47 -0.53 0.90
N LYS A 44 -0.93 -0.32 2.14
CA LYS A 44 -2.07 -1.09 2.68
C LYS A 44 -3.36 -0.79 1.91
N ALA A 45 -3.65 0.49 1.63
CA ALA A 45 -4.81 0.89 0.86
C ALA A 45 -4.78 0.32 -0.57
N ALA A 46 -3.61 0.29 -1.19
CA ALA A 46 -3.41 -0.30 -2.52
C ALA A 46 -3.73 -1.81 -2.54
N TYR A 47 -3.25 -2.55 -1.53
CA TYR A 47 -3.63 -3.96 -1.36
C TYR A 47 -5.15 -4.12 -1.25
N GLU A 48 -5.81 -3.39 -0.35
CA GLU A 48 -7.25 -3.54 -0.14
C GLU A 48 -8.09 -3.13 -1.36
N ALA A 49 -7.64 -2.10 -2.10
CA ALA A 49 -8.27 -1.66 -3.33
C ALA A 49 -8.12 -2.72 -4.42
N ALA A 50 -6.95 -3.34 -4.54
CA ALA A 50 -6.69 -4.42 -5.49
C ALA A 50 -7.51 -5.66 -5.15
N VAL A 51 -7.60 -6.06 -3.88
CA VAL A 51 -8.47 -7.16 -3.44
C VAL A 51 -9.92 -6.89 -3.84
N ALA A 52 -10.43 -5.68 -3.59
CA ALA A 52 -11.80 -5.32 -3.94
C ALA A 52 -12.04 -5.29 -5.46
N ALA A 53 -11.10 -4.75 -6.25
CA ALA A 53 -11.20 -4.70 -7.70
C ALA A 53 -11.15 -6.10 -8.34
N ASN A 54 -10.42 -7.02 -7.72
CA ASN A 54 -10.22 -8.38 -8.24
C ASN A 54 -11.23 -9.41 -7.70
N ALA A 55 -12.13 -9.02 -6.79
CA ALA A 55 -13.04 -9.92 -6.07
C ALA A 55 -13.96 -10.76 -6.97
N ASN A 56 -14.25 -10.28 -8.19
CA ASN A 56 -15.18 -10.91 -9.13
C ASN A 56 -14.51 -11.40 -10.41
N LEU A 57 -13.18 -11.54 -10.42
CA LEU A 57 -12.48 -12.09 -11.57
C LEU A 57 -12.70 -13.60 -11.68
N ALA A 58 -12.80 -14.10 -12.92
CA ALA A 58 -12.90 -15.52 -13.18
C ALA A 58 -11.64 -16.26 -12.68
N ALA A 59 -11.79 -17.48 -12.18
CA ALA A 59 -10.67 -18.32 -11.80
C ALA A 59 -9.68 -18.47 -12.98
N GLY A 60 -8.38 -18.30 -12.71
CA GLY A 60 -7.34 -18.30 -13.74
C GLY A 60 -7.08 -16.94 -14.39
N SER A 61 -7.82 -15.89 -14.01
CA SER A 61 -7.51 -14.52 -14.43
C SER A 61 -6.20 -14.04 -13.82
N ARG A 62 -5.41 -13.31 -14.60
CA ARG A 62 -4.23 -12.62 -14.10
C ARG A 62 -4.64 -11.54 -13.11
N ILE A 63 -3.99 -11.51 -11.94
CA ILE A 63 -4.17 -10.48 -10.92
C ILE A 63 -2.89 -9.65 -10.88
N ASP A 64 -3.00 -8.38 -11.26
CA ASP A 64 -1.99 -7.38 -10.88
C ASP A 64 -2.38 -6.94 -9.46
N GLY A 65 -1.46 -7.10 -8.51
CA GLY A 65 -1.78 -7.02 -7.10
C GLY A 65 -0.60 -6.56 -6.25
N TYR A 66 -0.93 -5.77 -5.24
CA TYR A 66 -0.05 -5.39 -4.17
C TYR A 66 -0.01 -6.56 -3.17
N PRO A 67 1.16 -7.03 -2.70
CA PRO A 67 1.22 -8.06 -1.68
C PRO A 67 0.50 -7.64 -0.39
N GLU A 68 -0.12 -8.61 0.29
CA GLU A 68 -0.67 -8.36 1.63
C GLU A 68 0.46 -7.96 2.59
N PRO A 69 0.29 -6.90 3.39
CA PRO A 69 1.25 -6.56 4.43
C PRO A 69 1.42 -7.71 5.43
N ILE A 70 2.67 -8.07 5.71
CA ILE A 70 3.00 -9.15 6.65
C ILE A 70 3.42 -8.53 7.96
N ASN A 71 2.73 -8.89 9.04
CA ASN A 71 3.08 -8.44 10.39
C ASN A 71 3.90 -9.53 11.11
N GLY A 72 4.95 -9.09 11.80
CA GLY A 72 5.72 -9.92 12.72
C GLY A 72 4.96 -10.17 14.03
N ALA A 73 5.66 -10.76 15.00
CA ALA A 73 5.10 -11.01 16.32
C ALA A 73 4.69 -9.68 16.99
N VAL A 74 3.48 -9.68 17.53
CA VAL A 74 2.95 -8.56 18.29
C VAL A 74 3.43 -8.67 19.73
N THR A 75 4.05 -7.60 20.21
CA THR A 75 4.43 -7.44 21.61
C THR A 75 3.54 -6.38 22.22
N THR A 76 2.96 -6.67 23.39
CA THR A 76 2.14 -5.71 24.14
C THR A 76 2.88 -5.37 25.42
N ASP A 77 3.10 -4.08 25.64
CA ASP A 77 3.59 -3.59 26.91
C ASP A 77 2.43 -3.64 27.94
N PRO A 78 2.54 -4.46 29.00
CA PRO A 78 1.47 -4.62 29.97
C PRO A 78 1.23 -3.38 30.85
N GLU A 79 2.18 -2.44 30.93
CA GLU A 79 2.06 -1.23 31.75
C GLU A 79 1.36 -0.10 30.99
N THR A 80 1.69 0.07 29.71
CA THR A 80 1.15 1.16 28.88
C THR A 80 0.00 0.72 27.98
N GLY A 81 -0.18 -0.58 27.75
CA GLY A 81 -1.16 -1.14 26.81
C GLY A 81 -0.80 -0.92 25.34
N ILE A 82 0.41 -0.41 25.05
CA ILE A 82 0.86 -0.13 23.68
C ILE A 82 1.29 -1.44 23.01
N MET A 83 0.85 -1.63 21.77
CA MET A 83 1.21 -2.78 20.94
C MET A 83 2.26 -2.37 19.92
N ALA A 84 3.34 -3.15 19.82
CA ALA A 84 4.41 -2.96 18.86
C ALA A 84 4.61 -4.24 18.02
N PHE A 85 4.73 -4.05 16.71
CA PHE A 85 5.06 -5.11 15.75
C PHE A 85 5.80 -4.51 14.56
N ILE A 86 6.57 -5.36 13.86
CA ILE A 86 7.20 -4.99 12.60
C ILE A 86 6.25 -5.34 11.47
N SER A 87 5.94 -4.39 10.59
CA SER A 87 5.15 -4.64 9.38
C SER A 87 6.03 -4.55 8.15
N THR A 88 5.94 -5.55 7.27
CA THR A 88 6.60 -5.54 5.96
C THR A 88 5.56 -5.20 4.89
N LEU A 89 5.76 -4.07 4.22
CA LEU A 89 4.96 -3.63 3.09
C LEU A 89 5.84 -3.63 1.84
N SER A 90 5.31 -4.11 0.72
CA SER A 90 6.08 -4.25 -0.52
C SER A 90 5.21 -4.00 -1.74
N VAL A 91 5.87 -3.73 -2.87
CA VAL A 91 5.24 -3.67 -4.19
C VAL A 91 5.82 -4.78 -5.06
N ARG A 92 5.01 -5.32 -5.96
CA ARG A 92 5.49 -6.23 -7.00
C ARG A 92 5.73 -5.42 -8.27
N THR A 93 6.98 -5.32 -8.68
CA THR A 93 7.37 -4.70 -9.95
C THR A 93 7.63 -5.78 -11.00
N LEU A 94 7.10 -5.62 -12.20
CA LEU A 94 7.44 -6.45 -13.36
C LEU A 94 8.29 -5.63 -14.32
N VAL A 95 9.46 -6.17 -14.70
CA VAL A 95 10.37 -5.53 -15.66
C VAL A 95 10.55 -6.47 -16.86
N PRO A 96 10.48 -5.96 -18.11
CA PRO A 96 10.78 -6.76 -19.29
C PRO A 96 12.17 -7.37 -19.26
N VAL A 97 12.31 -8.65 -19.64
CA VAL A 97 13.60 -9.37 -19.58
C VAL A 97 14.69 -8.80 -20.51
N ASN A 98 14.32 -7.97 -21.48
CA ASN A 98 15.23 -7.27 -22.37
C ASN A 98 15.75 -5.94 -21.80
N PHE A 99 15.21 -5.46 -20.68
CA PHE A 99 15.81 -4.38 -19.90
C PHE A 99 17.00 -4.96 -19.14
N ASN A 100 18.15 -5.01 -19.81
CA ASN A 100 19.43 -5.45 -19.26
C ASN A 100 20.05 -4.39 -18.32
N SER A 101 19.26 -3.92 -17.36
CA SER A 101 19.65 -2.89 -16.40
C SER A 101 19.49 -3.45 -15.00
N ASN A 102 20.55 -3.33 -14.19
CA ASN A 102 20.52 -3.60 -12.76
C ASN A 102 19.26 -3.01 -12.14
N ILE A 103 18.41 -3.87 -11.58
CA ILE A 103 17.17 -3.45 -10.90
C ILE A 103 17.61 -2.63 -9.68
N SER A 104 17.55 -1.30 -9.80
CA SER A 104 17.67 -0.41 -8.66
C SER A 104 16.52 0.58 -8.69
N PRO A 105 15.89 0.84 -7.53
CA PRO A 105 14.80 1.81 -7.42
C PRO A 105 15.25 3.27 -7.62
N LEU A 106 16.54 3.51 -7.87
CA LEU A 106 17.17 4.84 -7.95
C LEU A 106 17.97 5.10 -9.24
N VAL A 107 17.97 4.17 -10.22
CA VAL A 107 18.59 4.37 -11.55
C VAL A 107 17.55 4.43 -12.65
#